data_AF-A0A7K6CXD6-F1
#
_entry.id   AF-A0A7K6CXD6-F1
#
_cell.length_a   1.000
_cell.length_b   1.000
_cell.length_c   1.000
_cell.angle_alpha   90.00
_cell.angle_beta   90.00
_cell.angle_gamma   90.00
#
_symmetry.space_group_name_H-M   'P 1'
#
loop_
_entity.id
_entity.type
_entity.pdbx_description
1 polymer ?
#
loop_
_entity_poly.entity_id
_entity_poly.type
_entity_poly.pdbx_seq_one_letter_code
_entity_poly.pdbx_strand_id
1 'polypeptide(L)'
;QLSGKWFLVGMASRCSYLAEHSHQLEATTVMVTILDGQSLAISTFRKLDRMCWEIRQHYLPAQAPGRFRLKGRRKSSKVDMVVGEADPSSFVILYYQKGRSISVKLYGRTRLVSDAIVDKFEQRVKAVGLSEDVTYYFPTYGFCDSADEFHILDGEL
;
A
#
# COMPACT_ATOMS: atom_id res chain seq x y z
N GLN A 1 -8.09 3.61 -14.49
CA GLN A 1 -8.77 3.71 -13.17
C GLN A 1 -8.03 2.86 -12.14
N LEU A 2 -8.03 3.22 -10.85
CA LEU A 2 -7.29 2.51 -9.78
C LEU A 2 -7.90 1.17 -9.35
N SER A 3 -9.12 0.85 -9.78
CA SER A 3 -9.79 -0.40 -9.42
C SER A 3 -9.04 -1.65 -9.89
N GLY A 4 -9.30 -2.76 -9.21
CA GLY A 4 -8.76 -4.08 -9.51
C GLY A 4 -7.56 -4.49 -8.65
N LYS A 5 -6.93 -5.60 -9.05
CA LYS A 5 -5.80 -6.21 -8.36
C LYS A 5 -4.51 -5.42 -8.62
N TRP A 6 -3.70 -5.30 -7.58
CA TRP A 6 -2.36 -4.72 -7.60
C TRP A 6 -1.41 -5.52 -6.71
N PHE A 7 -0.15 -5.60 -7.10
CA PHE A 7 0.92 -6.24 -6.34
C PHE A 7 1.79 -5.18 -5.69
N LEU A 8 2.06 -5.29 -4.39
CA LEU A 8 3.03 -4.42 -3.73
C LEU A 8 4.43 -4.83 -4.16
N VAL A 9 5.13 -3.93 -4.85
CA VAL A 9 6.48 -4.17 -5.37
C VAL A 9 7.53 -3.66 -4.39
N GLY A 10 7.35 -2.44 -3.89
CA GLY A 10 8.30 -1.81 -2.99
C GLY A 10 7.66 -0.79 -2.06
N MET A 11 8.30 -0.53 -0.93
CA MET A 11 7.89 0.48 0.03
C MET A 11 9.11 1.17 0.63
N ALA A 12 9.03 2.50 0.78
CA ALA A 12 9.97 3.27 1.58
C ALA A 12 9.29 3.84 2.84
N SER A 13 9.87 3.60 4.02
CA SER A 13 9.30 4.05 5.30
C SER A 13 10.30 3.97 6.46
N ARG A 14 10.27 4.95 7.37
CA ARG A 14 11.00 4.94 8.66
C ARG A 14 10.24 4.21 9.79
N CYS A 15 9.30 3.34 9.45
CA CYS A 15 8.57 2.55 10.44
C CYS A 15 9.54 1.57 11.11
N SER A 16 9.74 1.66 12.43
CA SER A 16 10.66 0.80 13.18
C SER A 16 10.33 -0.68 13.01
N TYR A 17 9.03 -1.03 13.09
CA TYR A 17 8.57 -2.40 12.88
C TYR A 17 8.97 -2.93 11.50
N LEU A 18 8.86 -2.11 10.45
CA LEU A 18 9.27 -2.51 9.10
C LEU A 18 10.78 -2.70 9.02
N ALA A 19 11.57 -1.81 9.64
CA ALA A 19 13.03 -1.94 9.66
C ALA A 19 13.47 -3.24 10.34
N GLU A 20 12.90 -3.53 11.52
CA GLU A 20 13.19 -4.73 12.31
C GLU A 20 12.77 -6.03 11.59
N HIS A 21 11.64 -6.02 10.87
CA HIS A 21 11.04 -7.21 10.24
C HIS A 21 11.20 -7.24 8.72
N SER A 22 12.09 -6.43 8.16
CA SER A 22 12.35 -6.34 6.71
C SER A 22 12.84 -7.65 6.08
N HIS A 23 13.42 -8.54 6.89
CA HIS A 23 13.85 -9.88 6.48
C HIS A 23 12.69 -10.89 6.38
N GLN A 24 11.49 -10.53 6.83
CA GLN A 24 10.28 -11.36 6.85
C GLN A 24 9.14 -10.73 6.04
N LEU A 25 9.48 -9.97 5.00
CA LEU A 25 8.48 -9.38 4.12
C LEU A 25 7.68 -10.49 3.44
N GLU A 26 6.37 -10.30 3.39
CA GLU A 26 5.44 -11.24 2.80
C GLU A 26 4.87 -10.67 1.51
N ALA A 27 4.81 -11.50 0.48
CA ALA A 27 4.20 -11.12 -0.79
C ALA A 27 2.77 -10.61 -0.56
N THR A 28 2.52 -9.37 -1.01
CA THR A 28 1.31 -8.63 -0.66
C THR A 28 0.57 -8.22 -1.93
N THR A 29 -0.72 -8.55 -1.97
CA THR A 29 -1.66 -8.12 -3.01
C THR A 29 -2.66 -7.14 -2.40
N VAL A 30 -3.13 -6.16 -3.17
CA VAL A 30 -4.31 -5.37 -2.82
C VAL A 30 -5.38 -5.47 -3.91
N MET A 31 -6.63 -5.60 -3.49
CA MET A 31 -7.79 -5.45 -4.35
C MET A 31 -8.44 -4.10 -4.04
N VAL A 32 -8.55 -3.24 -5.04
CA VAL A 32 -9.15 -1.91 -4.91
C VAL A 32 -10.51 -1.91 -5.58
N THR A 33 -11.54 -1.58 -4.82
CA THR A 33 -12.91 -1.37 -5.32
C THR A 33 -13.28 0.08 -5.11
N ILE A 34 -13.71 0.75 -6.19
CA ILE A 34 -14.24 2.12 -6.10
C ILE A 34 -15.73 1.98 -5.83
N LEU A 35 -16.18 2.57 -4.72
CA LEU A 35 -17.56 2.57 -4.29
C LEU A 35 -18.26 3.87 -4.71
N ASP A 36 -19.57 3.91 -4.47
CA ASP A 36 -20.36 5.12 -4.62
C ASP A 36 -19.76 6.30 -3.84
N GLY A 37 -19.85 7.49 -4.43
CA GLY A 37 -19.21 8.69 -3.88
C GLY A 37 -17.68 8.69 -3.98
N GLN A 38 -17.08 7.87 -4.84
CA GLN A 38 -15.63 7.80 -5.11
C GLN A 38 -14.78 7.35 -3.91
N SER A 39 -15.38 6.72 -2.89
CA SER A 39 -14.60 6.10 -1.81
C SER A 39 -13.94 4.80 -2.28
N LEU A 40 -12.86 4.38 -1.61
CA LEU A 40 -12.15 3.14 -1.94
C LEU A 40 -12.33 2.12 -0.83
N ALA A 41 -12.81 0.93 -1.17
CA ALA A 41 -12.61 -0.26 -0.36
C ALA A 41 -11.32 -0.96 -0.84
N ILE A 42 -10.39 -1.17 0.09
CA ILE A 42 -9.11 -1.82 -0.19
C ILE A 42 -9.01 -3.07 0.67
N SER A 43 -8.96 -4.23 0.03
CA SER A 43 -8.64 -5.51 0.68
C SER A 43 -7.19 -5.85 0.43
N THR A 44 -6.38 -5.93 1.48
CA THR A 44 -4.97 -6.32 1.41
C THR A 44 -4.82 -7.78 1.79
N PHE A 45 -4.23 -8.58 0.91
CA PHE A 45 -3.97 -10.00 1.13
C PHE A 45 -2.48 -10.21 1.36
N ARG A 46 -2.13 -10.79 2.51
CA ARG A 46 -0.75 -11.15 2.85
C ARG A 46 -0.75 -12.26 3.89
N LYS A 47 0.40 -12.92 4.03
CA LYS A 47 0.59 -13.82 5.16
C LYS A 47 0.87 -13.05 6.44
N LEU A 48 0.28 -13.53 7.53
CA LEU A 48 0.64 -13.21 8.92
C LEU A 48 0.66 -14.54 9.66
N ASP A 49 1.76 -14.82 10.37
CA ASP A 49 1.99 -16.11 11.04
C ASP A 49 1.76 -17.32 10.12
N ARG A 50 2.25 -17.22 8.87
CA ARG A 50 2.15 -18.24 7.80
C ARG A 50 0.74 -18.50 7.25
N MET A 51 -0.29 -17.84 7.78
CA MET A 51 -1.67 -17.95 7.29
C MET A 51 -2.03 -16.76 6.41
N CYS A 52 -2.93 -16.94 5.45
CA CYS A 52 -3.39 -15.87 4.58
C CYS A 52 -4.47 -15.03 5.27
N TRP A 53 -4.22 -13.73 5.39
CA TRP A 53 -5.14 -12.76 5.98
C TRP A 53 -5.65 -11.77 4.95
N GLU A 54 -6.91 -11.37 5.09
CA GLU A 54 -7.50 -10.23 4.39
C GLU A 54 -7.63 -9.05 5.36
N ILE A 55 -6.95 -7.96 5.06
CA ILE A 55 -7.03 -6.71 5.83
C ILE A 55 -7.88 -5.71 5.04
N ARG A 56 -9.07 -5.41 5.55
CA ARG A 56 -10.06 -4.54 4.89
C ARG A 56 -9.92 -3.11 5.37
N GLN A 57 -9.84 -2.17 4.43
CA GLN A 57 -9.71 -0.75 4.73
C GLN A 57 -10.68 0.06 3.88
N HIS A 58 -11.30 1.08 4.50
CA HIS A 58 -12.17 2.02 3.80
C HIS A 58 -11.54 3.41 3.77
N TYR A 59 -11.33 3.93 2.57
CA TYR A 59 -10.74 5.24 2.34
C TYR A 59 -11.78 6.19 1.76
N LEU A 60 -12.03 7.28 2.49
CA LEU A 60 -12.96 8.34 2.07
C LEU A 60 -12.23 9.36 1.20
N PRO A 61 -12.87 9.91 0.15
CA PRO A 61 -12.29 10.99 -0.62
C PRO A 61 -12.05 12.22 0.26
N ALA A 62 -10.95 12.92 0.03
CA ALA A 62 -10.67 14.21 0.64
C ALA A 62 -10.98 15.35 -0.36
N GLN A 63 -10.81 16.61 0.07
CA GLN A 63 -11.19 17.78 -0.74
C GLN A 63 -10.48 17.87 -2.09
N ALA A 64 -9.25 17.36 -2.20
CA ALA A 64 -8.49 17.42 -3.44
C ALA A 64 -8.52 16.06 -4.17
N PRO A 65 -8.66 16.05 -5.52
CA PRO A 65 -8.65 14.83 -6.32
C PRO A 65 -7.43 13.95 -6.06
N GLY A 66 -7.63 12.63 -6.03
CA GLY A 66 -6.57 11.66 -5.76
C GLY A 66 -6.08 11.62 -4.30
N ARG A 67 -6.70 12.39 -3.40
CA ARG A 67 -6.43 12.33 -1.95
C ARG A 67 -7.56 11.63 -1.24
N PHE A 68 -7.18 10.74 -0.33
CA PHE A 68 -8.10 9.94 0.45
C PHE A 68 -7.67 9.90 1.91
N ARG A 69 -8.60 9.55 2.78
CA ARG A 69 -8.36 9.40 4.21
C ARG A 69 -8.91 8.06 4.68
N LEU A 70 -8.07 7.29 5.36
CA LEU A 70 -8.49 6.05 5.99
C LEU A 70 -9.55 6.36 7.06
N LYS A 71 -10.68 5.66 6.99
CA LYS A 71 -11.72 5.68 8.01
C LYS A 71 -11.19 4.94 9.25
N GLY A 72 -10.98 5.67 10.35
CA GLY A 72 -10.55 5.12 11.63
C GLY A 72 -11.41 5.63 12.78
N ARG A 73 -11.44 4.92 13.92
CA ARG A 73 -12.25 5.30 15.08
C ARG A 73 -11.53 6.30 16.00
N ARG A 74 -10.19 6.33 15.98
CA ARG A 74 -9.38 7.17 16.89
C ARG A 74 -8.79 8.40 16.18
N LYS A 75 -8.75 9.54 16.87
CA LYS A 75 -8.23 10.81 16.31
C LYS A 75 -6.73 10.73 15.93
N SER A 76 -5.98 9.80 16.53
CA SER A 76 -4.55 9.52 16.32
C SER A 76 -4.25 8.48 15.22
N SER A 77 -5.27 7.85 14.62
CA SER A 77 -5.10 6.84 13.55
C SER A 77 -5.35 7.39 12.14
N LYS A 78 -5.48 8.71 11.97
CA LYS A 78 -5.67 9.34 10.66
C LYS A 78 -4.47 9.06 9.75
N VAL A 79 -4.74 8.32 8.68
CA VAL A 79 -3.80 8.10 7.59
C VAL A 79 -4.36 8.79 6.35
N ASP A 80 -3.63 9.76 5.83
CA ASP A 80 -3.91 10.36 4.53
C ASP A 80 -3.17 9.58 3.45
N MET A 81 -3.85 9.27 2.36
CA MET A 81 -3.31 8.61 1.18
C MET A 81 -3.40 9.56 -0.01
N VAL A 82 -2.33 9.66 -0.79
CA VAL A 82 -2.29 10.46 -2.01
C VAL A 82 -1.83 9.59 -3.16
N VAL A 83 -2.60 9.61 -4.25
CA VAL A 83 -2.22 9.02 -5.52
C VAL A 83 -1.20 9.94 -6.18
N GLY A 84 0.01 9.42 -6.34
CA GLY A 84 1.11 10.12 -7.00
C GLY A 84 1.11 9.90 -8.51
N GLU A 85 2.29 9.55 -9.02
CA GLU A 85 2.43 9.14 -10.42
C GLU A 85 1.80 7.76 -10.62
N ALA A 86 1.02 7.62 -11.68
CA ALA A 86 0.29 6.40 -11.99
C ALA A 86 0.11 6.21 -13.49
N ASP A 87 0.35 4.99 -13.95
CA ASP A 87 -0.22 4.46 -15.18
C ASP A 87 -1.18 3.32 -14.76
N PRO A 88 -2.50 3.53 -14.82
CA PRO A 88 -3.47 2.54 -14.36
C PRO A 88 -3.39 1.16 -15.04
N SER A 89 -2.70 1.06 -16.18
CA SER A 89 -2.45 -0.19 -16.89
C SER A 89 -1.17 -0.92 -16.43
N SER A 90 -0.30 -0.25 -15.67
CA SER A 90 1.04 -0.74 -15.33
C SER A 90 1.42 -0.57 -13.86
N PHE A 91 1.43 0.66 -13.32
CA PHE A 91 1.92 0.93 -11.97
C PHE A 91 1.19 2.11 -11.29
N VAL A 92 1.30 2.18 -9.96
CA VAL A 92 0.92 3.35 -9.18
C VAL A 92 1.88 3.56 -8.01
N ILE A 93 2.28 4.82 -7.80
CA ILE A 93 3.02 5.26 -6.61
C ILE A 93 2.05 5.95 -5.66
N LEU A 94 1.91 5.40 -4.45
CA LEU A 94 1.03 5.92 -3.41
C LEU A 94 1.85 6.49 -2.25
N TYR A 95 1.49 7.68 -1.79
CA TYR A 95 2.05 8.29 -0.60
C TYR A 95 1.09 8.14 0.56
N TYR A 96 1.60 7.78 1.73
CA TYR A 96 0.84 7.69 2.96
C TYR A 96 1.45 8.61 4.00
N GLN A 97 0.60 9.34 4.72
CA GLN A 97 1.01 10.21 5.81
C GLN A 97 0.23 9.86 7.08
N LYS A 98 0.96 9.52 8.14
CA LYS A 98 0.43 9.32 9.49
C LYS A 98 1.15 10.26 10.46
N GLY A 99 0.47 11.31 10.90
CA GLY A 99 1.11 12.38 11.67
C GLY A 99 2.22 13.05 10.87
N ARG A 100 3.46 12.96 11.37
CA ARG A 100 4.66 13.48 10.71
C ARG A 100 5.41 12.43 9.87
N SER A 101 5.00 11.17 9.93
CA SER A 101 5.66 10.08 9.21
C SER A 101 5.06 9.92 7.82
N ILE A 102 5.93 9.91 6.81
CA ILE A 102 5.60 9.63 5.42
C ILE A 102 6.10 8.25 5.01
N SER A 103 5.33 7.54 4.19
CA SER A 103 5.77 6.36 3.47
C SER A 103 5.33 6.40 2.01
N VAL A 104 6.09 5.76 1.15
CA VAL A 104 5.83 5.67 -0.29
C VAL A 104 5.71 4.20 -0.65
N LYS A 105 4.72 3.83 -1.44
CA LYS A 105 4.51 2.46 -1.91
C LYS A 105 4.40 2.43 -3.42
N LEU A 106 5.13 1.52 -4.04
CA LEU A 106 5.02 1.19 -5.46
C LEU A 106 4.17 -0.07 -5.60
N TYR A 107 3.12 0.04 -6.41
CA TYR A 107 2.29 -1.08 -6.79
C TYR A 107 2.35 -1.30 -8.31
N GLY A 108 2.37 -2.57 -8.74
CA GLY A 108 2.31 -2.97 -10.15
C GLY A 108 1.04 -3.75 -10.46
N ARG A 109 0.58 -3.71 -11.72
CA ARG A 109 -0.44 -4.63 -12.24
C ARG A 109 0.09 -6.07 -12.33
N THR A 110 1.41 -6.18 -12.40
CA THR A 110 2.17 -7.43 -12.33
C THR A 110 3.08 -7.44 -11.11
N ARG A 111 3.57 -8.63 -10.74
CA ARG A 111 4.46 -8.86 -9.59
C ARG A 111 5.83 -8.20 -9.74
N LEU A 112 6.23 -7.93 -10.99
CA LEU A 112 7.44 -7.22 -11.37
C LEU A 112 7.06 -6.03 -12.24
N VAL A 113 7.83 -4.96 -12.15
CA VAL A 113 7.72 -3.77 -13.01
C VAL A 113 9.08 -3.54 -13.67
N SER A 114 9.13 -2.69 -14.71
CA SER A 114 10.40 -2.38 -15.38
C SER A 114 11.33 -1.56 -14.51
N ASP A 115 12.64 -1.64 -14.77
CA ASP A 115 13.66 -0.85 -14.08
C ASP A 115 13.37 0.65 -14.17
N ALA A 116 12.87 1.14 -15.31
CA ALA A 116 12.45 2.54 -15.46
C ALA A 116 11.33 2.96 -14.49
N ILE A 117 10.44 2.03 -14.09
CA ILE A 117 9.41 2.29 -13.07
C ILE A 117 10.02 2.25 -11.66
N VAL A 118 10.99 1.36 -11.42
CA VAL A 118 11.75 1.30 -10.17
C VAL A 118 12.53 2.60 -9.96
N ASP A 119 13.25 3.09 -10.97
CA ASP A 119 14.00 4.35 -10.94
C ASP A 119 13.09 5.54 -10.62
N LYS A 120 11.91 5.59 -11.24
CA LYS A 120 10.89 6.60 -10.93
C LYS A 120 10.47 6.55 -9.47
N PHE A 121 10.21 5.35 -8.95
CA PHE A 121 9.86 5.17 -7.54
C PHE A 121 10.97 5.65 -6.62
N GLU A 122 12.22 5.28 -6.86
CA GLU A 122 13.36 5.71 -6.05
C GLU A 122 13.60 7.22 -6.10
N GLN A 123 13.40 7.86 -7.26
CA GLN A 123 13.42 9.32 -7.38
C GLN A 123 12.32 9.97 -6.52
N ARG A 124 11.11 9.40 -6.50
CA ARG A 124 10.01 9.89 -5.65
C ARG A 124 10.29 9.68 -4.17
N VAL A 125 10.91 8.57 -3.79
CA VAL A 125 11.37 8.29 -2.42
C VAL A 125 12.37 9.36 -1.97
N LYS A 126 13.38 9.65 -2.78
CA LYS A 126 14.38 10.70 -2.50
C LYS A 126 13.75 12.09 -2.38
N ALA A 127 12.78 12.41 -3.24
CA ALA A 127 12.09 13.70 -3.24
C ALA A 127 11.30 13.98 -1.93
N VAL A 128 10.87 12.95 -1.21
CA VAL A 128 10.19 13.10 0.09
C VAL A 128 11.14 12.93 1.29
N GLY A 129 12.45 12.95 1.05
CA GLY A 129 13.48 12.86 2.10
C GLY A 129 13.58 11.46 2.72
N LEU A 130 13.18 10.42 1.98
CA LEU A 130 13.49 9.02 2.31
C LEU A 130 14.68 8.56 1.45
N SER A 131 15.31 7.48 1.87
CA SER A 131 16.57 6.98 1.30
C SER A 131 16.50 5.48 1.05
N GLU A 132 17.51 4.95 0.37
CA GLU A 132 17.58 3.55 -0.05
C GLU A 132 17.63 2.58 1.15
N ASP A 133 18.29 2.96 2.25
CA ASP A 133 18.38 2.18 3.50
C ASP A 133 17.02 1.97 4.20
N VAL A 134 16.01 2.75 3.82
CA VAL A 134 14.63 2.60 4.31
C VAL A 134 13.67 2.19 3.21
N THR A 135 14.19 1.66 2.10
CA THR A 135 13.45 1.16 0.94
C THR A 135 13.54 -0.36 0.88
N TYR A 136 12.39 -1.00 0.78
CA TYR A 136 12.24 -2.44 0.87
C TYR A 136 11.44 -2.96 -0.32
N TYR A 137 11.99 -3.94 -1.02
CA TYR A 137 11.32 -4.65 -2.12
C TYR A 137 10.69 -5.95 -1.61
N PHE A 138 9.48 -6.24 -2.11
CA PHE A 138 8.66 -7.34 -1.61
C PHE A 138 8.89 -8.63 -2.42
N PRO A 139 8.68 -9.82 -1.83
CA PRO A 139 8.80 -11.07 -2.56
C PRO A 139 7.83 -11.19 -3.73
N THR A 140 8.28 -11.86 -4.78
CA THR A 140 7.51 -12.09 -6.02
C THR A 140 6.80 -13.44 -6.06
N TYR A 141 6.78 -14.15 -4.93
CA TYR A 141 6.17 -15.47 -4.73
C TYR A 141 5.53 -15.59 -3.35
N GLY A 142 4.59 -16.53 -3.19
CA GLY A 142 3.92 -16.78 -1.90
C GLY A 142 2.72 -15.87 -1.61
N PHE A 143 2.14 -15.26 -2.64
CA PHE A 143 0.92 -14.45 -2.52
C PHE A 143 -0.27 -15.24 -1.97
N CYS A 144 -1.17 -14.50 -1.31
CA CYS A 144 -2.50 -14.97 -0.96
C CYS A 144 -3.51 -14.45 -1.98
N ASP A 145 -4.31 -15.35 -2.56
CA ASP A 145 -5.41 -14.98 -3.46
C ASP A 145 -6.74 -14.77 -2.71
N SER A 146 -6.89 -15.39 -1.53
CA SER A 146 -8.03 -15.24 -0.63
C SER A 146 -7.60 -15.46 0.83
N ALA A 147 -8.52 -15.19 1.75
CA ALA A 147 -8.45 -15.56 3.16
C ALA A 147 -9.78 -16.22 3.56
N ASP A 148 -9.75 -17.10 4.56
CA ASP A 148 -10.98 -17.65 5.14
C ASP A 148 -11.64 -16.68 6.14
N GLU A 149 -12.83 -17.04 6.60
CA GLU A 149 -13.67 -16.19 7.46
C GLU A 149 -13.05 -15.85 8.83
N PHE A 150 -12.09 -16.65 9.31
CA PHE A 150 -11.41 -16.44 10.58
C PHE A 150 -10.18 -15.54 10.44
N HIS A 151 -9.71 -15.29 9.21
CA HIS A 151 -8.52 -14.51 8.91
C HIS A 151 -8.84 -13.20 8.20
N ILE A 152 -9.86 -12.51 8.70
CA ILE A 152 -10.27 -11.18 8.24
C ILE A 152 -10.00 -10.17 9.35
N LEU A 153 -9.25 -9.10 9.03
CA LEU A 153 -9.04 -7.95 9.89
C LEU A 153 -9.68 -6.72 9.27
N ASP A 154 -10.69 -6.18 9.93
CA ASP A 154 -11.20 -4.85 9.59
C ASP A 154 -10.22 -3.79 10.14
N GLY A 155 -9.53 -3.13 9.22
CA GLY A 155 -8.49 -2.11 9.47
C GLY A 155 -9.04 -0.78 10.00
N GLU A 156 -10.06 -0.83 10.86
CA GLU A 156 -10.54 0.29 11.67
C GLU A 156 -9.57 0.51 12.85
N LEU A 157 -8.38 1.07 12.60
CA LEU A 157 -7.43 1.46 13.66
C LEU A 157 -7.94 2.63 14.53
#